data_AF-A0ABD3HH78-F1
#
_entry.id   AF-A0ABD3HH78-F1
#
_cell.length_a   1.000
_cell.length_b   1.000
_cell.length_c   1.000
_cell.angle_alpha   90.00
_cell.angle_beta   90.00
_cell.angle_gamma   90.00
#
_symmetry.space_group_name_H-M   'P 1'
#
loop_
_entity.id
_entity.type
_entity.pdbx_description
1 polymer ?
#
loop_
_entity_poly.entity_id
_entity_poly.type
_entity_poly.pdbx_seq_one_letter_code
_entity_poly.pdbx_strand_id
1 'polypeptide(L)'
;MQVTDEDGVVNDEVVEVYAPVGVPELELIFVHGLHDNEMDSKPYLTRWSTKNNREQCWLNTWLVSQTVVDLRQARILTVTYDSSIKKNAEKGNMCIFLVAENLRYSLIKDADVGQHDSCPVLIVCHSLGGLLMKEVCVQASHVQSREEDMTKYKKFLANIRGFFFYSTPQSGLKLFGSGASSFLASQPELQDYRVEPGNSLSATGKRTLTGESSTHPLLFPLGDLMKRLHLYDTSCARTNEEFENLRAREEYKWETRGVCESNTTKVMISKDAAVEIFVEEGSARPGCRHGFWKLPNTDHFTICRPESETSDSFQRLLTFIKDLV
;
A
#
# COMPACT_ATOMS: atom_id res chain seq x y z
N MET A 1 -2.95 21.64 -21.35
CA MET A 1 -3.51 20.79 -20.30
C MET A 1 -4.19 19.63 -20.99
N GLN A 2 -3.58 18.45 -21.00
CA GLN A 2 -4.21 17.25 -21.52
C GLN A 2 -4.65 16.44 -20.31
N VAL A 3 -5.95 16.47 -20.02
CA VAL A 3 -6.59 15.28 -19.44
C VAL A 3 -6.60 14.31 -20.61
N THR A 4 -5.82 13.25 -20.54
CA THR A 4 -5.68 12.31 -21.66
C THR A 4 -7.00 11.55 -21.80
N ASP A 5 -7.62 11.68 -22.98
CA ASP A 5 -8.90 11.04 -23.34
C ASP A 5 -8.76 9.51 -23.58
N GLU A 6 -7.60 8.91 -23.23
CA GLU A 6 -7.36 7.46 -23.12
C GLU A 6 -6.91 7.12 -21.69
N ASP A 7 -7.81 7.28 -20.70
CA ASP A 7 -7.76 6.80 -19.29
C ASP A 7 -6.43 6.83 -18.51
N GLY A 8 -5.39 7.54 -18.95
CA GLY A 8 -4.09 7.63 -18.29
C GLY A 8 -3.37 6.28 -18.12
N VAL A 9 -3.83 5.20 -18.75
CA VAL A 9 -3.28 3.85 -18.52
C VAL A 9 -1.89 3.76 -19.15
N VAL A 10 -0.87 3.56 -18.32
CA VAL A 10 0.52 3.34 -18.77
C VAL A 10 0.73 1.86 -19.09
N ASN A 11 0.23 0.99 -18.22
CA ASN A 11 0.16 -0.46 -18.38
C ASN A 11 -0.93 -1.03 -17.45
N ASP A 12 -1.09 -2.36 -17.42
CA ASP A 12 -2.14 -3.04 -16.65
C ASP A 12 -2.12 -2.70 -15.14
N GLU A 13 -0.96 -2.36 -14.58
CA GLU A 13 -0.79 -2.03 -13.16
C GLU A 13 -0.58 -0.54 -12.87
N VAL A 14 -0.26 0.30 -13.85
CA VAL A 14 0.14 1.71 -13.63
C VAL A 14 -0.75 2.64 -14.42
N VAL A 15 -1.36 3.59 -13.71
CA VAL A 15 -2.18 4.66 -14.28
C VAL A 15 -1.56 6.01 -13.95
N GLU A 16 -1.33 6.83 -14.95
CA GLU A 16 -0.92 8.21 -14.86
C GLU A 16 -2.15 9.12 -14.72
N VAL A 17 -2.35 9.66 -13.52
CA VAL A 17 -3.52 10.50 -13.21
C VAL A 17 -3.25 11.99 -13.46
N TYR A 18 -1.98 12.38 -13.54
CA TYR A 18 -1.54 13.71 -13.91
C TYR A 18 -0.14 13.65 -14.54
N ALA A 19 0.02 14.32 -15.67
CA ALA A 19 1.27 14.36 -16.43
C ALA A 19 1.68 15.82 -16.69
N PRO A 20 2.96 16.16 -16.53
CA PRO A 20 3.45 17.48 -16.86
C PRO A 20 3.67 17.63 -18.37
N VAL A 21 3.87 18.87 -18.84
CA VAL A 21 4.31 19.11 -20.21
C VAL A 21 5.83 18.98 -20.26
N GLY A 22 6.33 17.86 -20.77
CA GLY A 22 7.76 17.59 -20.90
C GLY A 22 8.29 16.62 -19.85
N VAL A 23 9.55 16.78 -19.46
CA VAL A 23 10.21 15.91 -18.47
C VAL A 23 9.75 16.30 -17.07
N PRO A 24 9.29 15.35 -16.22
CA PRO A 24 8.86 15.67 -14.87
C PRO A 24 10.00 16.15 -13.99
N GLU A 25 9.69 17.09 -13.09
CA GLU A 25 10.60 17.54 -12.03
C GLU A 25 10.38 16.79 -10.71
N LEU A 26 9.31 16.00 -10.62
CA LEU A 26 8.95 15.18 -9.46
C LEU A 26 8.05 14.04 -9.91
N GLU A 27 8.26 12.83 -9.38
CA GLU A 27 7.35 11.71 -9.54
C GLU A 27 6.68 11.36 -8.21
N LEU A 28 5.35 11.37 -8.19
CA LEU A 28 4.53 10.97 -7.04
C LEU A 28 3.86 9.63 -7.36
N ILE A 29 4.17 8.59 -6.58
CA ILE A 29 3.64 7.24 -6.78
C ILE A 29 2.67 6.90 -5.66
N PHE A 30 1.41 6.68 -6.00
CA PHE A 30 0.33 6.37 -5.06
C PHE A 30 -0.01 4.88 -5.08
N VAL A 31 0.12 4.20 -3.94
CA VAL A 31 -0.12 2.75 -3.81
C VAL A 31 -1.22 2.51 -2.78
N HIS A 32 -2.38 2.03 -3.24
CA HIS A 32 -3.56 1.84 -2.40
C HIS A 32 -3.46 0.59 -1.50
N GLY A 33 -4.37 0.47 -0.52
CA GLY A 33 -4.51 -0.73 0.32
C GLY A 33 -5.55 -1.74 -0.19
N LEU A 34 -6.02 -2.60 0.70
CA LEU A 34 -7.11 -3.55 0.43
C LEU A 34 -8.46 -2.86 0.25
N HIS A 35 -9.35 -3.44 -0.55
CA HIS A 35 -10.72 -2.93 -0.75
C HIS A 35 -11.80 -4.03 -0.78
N ASP A 36 -13.04 -3.64 -0.48
CA ASP A 36 -14.15 -4.55 -0.12
C ASP A 36 -15.10 -4.94 -1.28
N ASN A 37 -15.04 -4.28 -2.45
CA ASN A 37 -16.00 -4.54 -3.54
C ASN A 37 -15.49 -4.50 -4.99
N GLU A 38 -16.30 -5.15 -5.84
CA GLU A 38 -16.19 -5.51 -7.26
C GLU A 38 -16.53 -4.37 -8.25
N MET A 39 -15.97 -4.46 -9.47
CA MET A 39 -16.36 -3.74 -10.69
C MET A 39 -16.50 -2.20 -10.60
N ASP A 40 -15.48 -1.50 -10.12
CA ASP A 40 -15.29 -0.13 -10.61
C ASP A 40 -14.57 -0.20 -11.97
N SER A 41 -15.17 0.39 -13.00
CA SER A 41 -14.51 0.56 -14.31
C SER A 41 -13.25 1.41 -14.22
N LYS A 42 -13.10 2.22 -13.16
CA LYS A 42 -11.96 3.09 -12.88
C LYS A 42 -11.51 2.95 -11.42
N PRO A 43 -10.83 1.84 -11.07
CA PRO A 43 -10.44 1.51 -9.70
C PRO A 43 -9.63 2.63 -9.01
N TYR A 44 -8.82 3.37 -9.78
CA TYR A 44 -8.01 4.48 -9.28
C TYR A 44 -8.84 5.68 -8.80
N LEU A 45 -9.96 6.00 -9.47
CA LEU A 45 -10.83 7.12 -9.10
C LEU A 45 -11.48 6.89 -7.73
N THR A 46 -11.94 5.66 -7.46
CA THR A 46 -12.63 5.35 -6.21
C THR A 46 -11.66 5.18 -5.04
N ARG A 47 -10.42 4.75 -5.30
CA ARG A 47 -9.36 4.61 -4.28
C ARG A 47 -8.89 5.96 -3.75
N TRP A 48 -8.62 6.91 -4.64
CA TRP A 48 -8.11 8.24 -4.29
C TRP A 48 -9.19 9.32 -4.39
N SER A 49 -10.39 8.98 -3.96
CA SER A 49 -11.51 9.91 -3.85
C SER A 49 -11.48 10.72 -2.56
N THR A 50 -12.21 11.84 -2.52
CA THR A 50 -12.45 12.57 -1.27
C THR A 50 -13.43 11.79 -0.38
N LYS A 51 -13.46 12.07 0.92
CA LYS A 51 -14.41 11.38 1.83
C LYS A 51 -15.88 11.61 1.45
N ASN A 52 -16.18 12.80 0.90
CA ASN A 52 -17.53 13.26 0.63
C ASN A 52 -17.95 13.14 -0.84
N ASN A 53 -17.01 12.88 -1.76
CA ASN A 53 -17.27 12.73 -3.19
C ASN A 53 -16.39 11.63 -3.79
N ARG A 54 -17.03 10.52 -4.19
CA ARG A 54 -16.39 9.34 -4.80
C ARG A 54 -16.14 9.46 -6.30
N GLU A 55 -16.68 10.49 -6.94
CA GLU A 55 -16.55 10.72 -8.39
C GLU A 55 -15.34 11.58 -8.75
N GLN A 56 -14.67 12.16 -7.74
CA GLN A 56 -13.54 13.06 -7.91
C GLN A 56 -12.27 12.46 -7.31
N CYS A 57 -11.24 12.27 -8.14
CA CYS A 57 -9.89 11.95 -7.69
C CYS A 57 -9.22 13.22 -7.14
N TRP A 58 -8.83 13.23 -5.88
CA TRP A 58 -8.19 14.42 -5.28
C TRP A 58 -6.75 14.60 -5.74
N LEU A 59 -6.11 13.56 -6.31
CA LEU A 59 -4.74 13.62 -6.82
C LEU A 59 -4.58 14.57 -8.00
N ASN A 60 -5.53 14.58 -8.94
CA ASN A 60 -5.48 15.42 -10.14
C ASN A 60 -6.38 16.66 -10.04
N THR A 61 -6.91 16.93 -8.85
CA THR A 61 -7.69 18.15 -8.56
C THR A 61 -7.05 18.92 -7.41
N TRP A 62 -7.29 18.51 -6.17
CA TRP A 62 -6.81 19.21 -4.98
C TRP A 62 -5.29 19.26 -4.91
N LEU A 63 -4.60 18.13 -5.08
CA LEU A 63 -3.15 18.04 -4.91
C LEU A 63 -2.40 18.91 -5.93
N VAL A 64 -2.70 18.80 -7.23
CA VAL A 64 -2.05 19.58 -8.29
C VAL A 64 -2.37 21.08 -8.22
N SER A 65 -3.46 21.47 -7.57
CA SER A 65 -3.89 22.87 -7.45
C SER A 65 -3.27 23.62 -6.27
N GLN A 66 -2.46 22.95 -5.44
CA GLN A 66 -1.90 23.57 -4.24
C GLN A 66 -0.91 24.69 -4.55
N THR A 67 -0.94 25.75 -3.73
CA THR A 67 0.02 26.86 -3.81
C THR A 67 1.20 26.72 -2.86
N VAL A 68 1.11 25.77 -1.91
CA VAL A 68 2.15 25.53 -0.88
C VAL A 68 3.38 24.83 -1.46
N VAL A 69 3.19 24.06 -2.53
CA VAL A 69 4.21 23.38 -3.32
C VAL A 69 3.79 23.42 -4.78
N ASP A 70 4.70 23.77 -5.69
CA ASP A 70 4.41 23.81 -7.13
C ASP A 70 4.48 22.41 -7.73
N LEU A 71 3.32 21.82 -7.99
CA LEU A 71 3.20 20.47 -8.56
C LEU A 71 2.83 20.50 -10.05
N ARG A 72 2.98 21.65 -10.73
CA ARG A 72 2.64 21.76 -12.15
C ARG A 72 3.52 20.89 -13.04
N GLN A 73 4.78 20.69 -12.65
CA GLN A 73 5.76 19.83 -13.33
C GLN A 73 5.88 18.43 -12.69
N ALA A 74 4.98 18.06 -11.78
CA ALA A 74 4.94 16.73 -11.21
C ALA A 74 4.30 15.73 -12.19
N ARG A 75 4.75 14.48 -12.15
CA ARG A 75 4.07 13.31 -12.72
C ARG A 75 3.48 12.52 -11.58
N ILE A 76 2.18 12.22 -11.64
CA ILE A 76 1.45 11.52 -10.58
C ILE A 76 0.93 10.21 -11.14
N LEU A 77 1.42 9.12 -10.58
CA LEU A 77 1.07 7.75 -10.94
C LEU A 77 0.33 7.09 -9.77
N THR A 78 -0.61 6.22 -10.09
CA THR A 78 -1.23 5.30 -9.13
C THR A 78 -1.07 3.88 -9.62
N VAL A 79 -0.82 2.98 -8.67
CA VAL A 79 -0.70 1.56 -8.92
C VAL A 79 -2.04 0.88 -8.71
N THR A 80 -2.34 -0.14 -9.52
CA THR A 80 -3.44 -1.09 -9.35
C THR A 80 -2.87 -2.50 -9.25
N TYR A 81 -3.40 -3.28 -8.32
CA TYR A 81 -3.05 -4.69 -8.12
C TYR A 81 -4.23 -5.43 -7.48
N ASP A 82 -4.20 -6.77 -7.44
CA ASP A 82 -5.38 -7.58 -7.10
C ASP A 82 -6.11 -7.06 -5.83
N SER A 83 -5.53 -6.78 -4.67
CA SER A 83 -6.14 -6.08 -3.50
C SER A 83 -7.55 -6.46 -3.01
N SER A 84 -8.24 -7.42 -3.64
CA SER A 84 -9.62 -7.79 -3.33
C SER A 84 -9.67 -8.52 -2.01
N ILE A 85 -10.53 -8.03 -1.11
CA ILE A 85 -10.79 -8.72 0.15
C ILE A 85 -11.50 -10.06 -0.09
N LYS A 86 -12.31 -10.14 -1.16
CA LYS A 86 -13.07 -11.34 -1.52
C LYS A 86 -12.28 -12.21 -2.48
N LYS A 87 -12.22 -13.52 -2.20
CA LYS A 87 -11.63 -14.52 -3.09
C LYS A 87 -12.69 -15.08 -4.03
N ASN A 88 -12.40 -15.09 -5.33
CA ASN A 88 -13.15 -15.84 -6.33
C ASN A 88 -12.16 -16.54 -7.30
N ALA A 89 -12.64 -17.03 -8.44
CA ALA A 89 -11.78 -17.71 -9.42
C ALA A 89 -10.70 -16.78 -10.02
N GLU A 90 -10.95 -15.47 -10.06
CA GLU A 90 -10.13 -14.47 -10.74
C GLU A 90 -9.38 -13.54 -9.77
N LYS A 91 -9.96 -13.25 -8.60
CA LYS A 91 -9.49 -12.23 -7.64
C LYS A 91 -9.30 -12.78 -6.25
N GLY A 92 -8.52 -12.04 -5.45
CA GLY A 92 -8.18 -12.40 -4.09
C GLY A 92 -7.32 -13.66 -4.05
N ASN A 93 -6.34 -13.80 -4.96
CA ASN A 93 -5.33 -14.88 -4.95
C ASN A 93 -3.90 -14.34 -4.72
N MET A 94 -3.79 -13.09 -4.27
CA MET A 94 -2.53 -12.40 -4.04
C MET A 94 -1.49 -13.14 -3.18
N CYS A 95 -0.25 -13.09 -3.66
CA CYS A 95 0.98 -13.29 -2.91
C CYS A 95 1.79 -11.99 -3.00
N ILE A 96 2.09 -11.34 -1.87
CA ILE A 96 2.79 -10.02 -1.86
C ILE A 96 4.10 -10.09 -2.65
N PHE A 97 4.87 -11.17 -2.49
CA PHE A 97 6.13 -11.37 -3.18
C PHE A 97 5.98 -11.35 -4.71
N LEU A 98 5.02 -12.11 -5.26
CA LEU A 98 4.78 -12.18 -6.71
C LEU A 98 4.19 -10.88 -7.26
N VAL A 99 3.29 -10.25 -6.49
CA VAL A 99 2.73 -8.95 -6.88
C VAL A 99 3.83 -7.89 -6.89
N ALA A 100 4.75 -7.91 -5.92
CA ALA A 100 5.90 -7.02 -5.89
C ALA A 100 6.85 -7.26 -7.06
N GLU A 101 7.09 -8.53 -7.41
CA GLU A 101 7.94 -8.89 -8.55
C GLU A 101 7.40 -8.28 -9.84
N ASN A 102 6.12 -8.49 -10.14
CA ASN A 102 5.46 -7.92 -11.33
C ASN A 102 5.46 -6.40 -11.29
N LEU A 103 5.03 -5.81 -10.17
CA LEU A 103 4.90 -4.36 -10.02
C LEU A 103 6.25 -3.65 -10.19
N ARG A 104 7.34 -4.27 -9.74
CA ARG A 104 8.70 -3.77 -9.95
C ARG A 104 9.04 -3.64 -11.44
N TYR A 105 8.63 -4.59 -12.27
CA TYR A 105 8.78 -4.49 -13.72
C TYR A 105 7.88 -3.38 -14.27
N SER A 106 6.59 -3.38 -13.95
CA SER A 106 5.62 -2.41 -14.48
C SER A 106 5.97 -0.95 -14.12
N LEU A 107 6.47 -0.69 -12.91
CA LEU A 107 6.88 0.67 -12.49
C LEU A 107 8.21 1.10 -13.12
N ILE A 108 9.24 0.26 -13.00
CA ILE A 108 10.62 0.69 -13.24
C ILE A 108 11.01 0.51 -14.71
N LYS A 109 10.52 -0.56 -15.35
CA LYS A 109 10.93 -0.93 -16.70
C LYS A 109 9.98 -0.37 -17.74
N ASP A 110 8.67 -0.42 -17.47
CA ASP A 110 7.63 -0.04 -18.43
C ASP A 110 7.17 1.39 -18.24
N ALA A 111 6.90 1.81 -17.00
CA ALA A 111 6.50 3.19 -16.70
C ALA A 111 7.67 4.17 -16.54
N ASP A 112 8.91 3.69 -16.60
CA ASP A 112 10.15 4.48 -16.45
C ASP A 112 10.20 5.35 -15.18
N VAL A 113 9.64 4.85 -14.07
CA VAL A 113 9.71 5.53 -12.78
C VAL A 113 11.15 5.59 -12.27
N GLY A 114 11.57 6.77 -11.83
CA GLY A 114 12.88 7.07 -11.27
C GLY A 114 14.01 7.01 -12.30
N GLN A 115 13.71 7.14 -13.59
CA GLN A 115 14.73 7.07 -14.65
C GLN A 115 15.29 8.44 -15.08
N HIS A 116 14.63 9.53 -14.69
CA HIS A 116 15.07 10.90 -14.99
C HIS A 116 16.09 11.40 -13.97
N ASP A 117 17.17 11.99 -14.46
CA ASP A 117 18.20 12.56 -13.58
C ASP A 117 17.65 13.83 -12.91
N SER A 118 17.93 13.99 -11.62
CA SER A 118 17.42 15.11 -10.79
C SER A 118 15.89 15.16 -10.61
N CYS A 119 15.17 14.09 -10.96
CA CYS A 119 13.74 13.94 -10.71
C CYS A 119 13.52 13.05 -9.47
N PRO A 120 13.26 13.62 -8.28
CA PRO A 120 12.96 12.84 -7.08
C PRO A 120 11.68 12.01 -7.23
N VAL A 121 11.68 10.83 -6.63
CA VAL A 121 10.49 9.97 -6.50
C VAL A 121 10.02 9.99 -5.05
N LEU A 122 8.76 10.37 -4.83
CA LEU A 122 8.08 10.25 -3.54
C LEU A 122 6.96 9.22 -3.64
N ILE A 123 6.87 8.34 -2.65
CA ILE A 123 5.94 7.22 -2.68
C ILE A 123 4.94 7.35 -1.53
N VAL A 124 3.66 7.34 -1.84
CA VAL A 124 2.55 7.48 -0.90
C VAL A 124 1.77 6.18 -0.85
N CYS A 125 1.78 5.53 0.30
CA CYS A 125 1.24 4.19 0.47
C CYS A 125 0.09 4.16 1.47
N HIS A 126 -0.92 3.33 1.23
CA HIS A 126 -1.96 3.03 2.20
C HIS A 126 -1.97 1.54 2.57
N SER A 127 -2.02 1.26 3.87
CA SER A 127 -2.17 -0.10 4.42
C SER A 127 -1.21 -1.10 3.75
N LEU A 128 -1.74 -2.18 3.15
CA LEU A 128 -1.02 -3.22 2.43
C LEU A 128 -0.09 -2.68 1.33
N GLY A 129 -0.48 -1.58 0.66
CA GLY A 129 0.34 -0.96 -0.38
C GLY A 129 1.71 -0.51 0.13
N GLY A 130 1.82 -0.20 1.43
CA GLY A 130 3.10 0.12 2.05
C GLY A 130 4.02 -1.09 2.16
N LEU A 131 3.49 -2.24 2.59
CA LEU A 131 4.26 -3.49 2.65
C LEU A 131 4.67 -3.95 1.25
N LEU A 132 3.74 -3.84 0.28
CA LEU A 132 4.01 -4.16 -1.11
C LEU A 132 5.16 -3.31 -1.68
N MET A 133 5.14 -2.00 -1.45
CA MET A 133 6.18 -1.13 -2.00
C MET A 133 7.54 -1.32 -1.32
N LYS A 134 7.55 -1.69 -0.03
CA LYS A 134 8.78 -2.12 0.66
C LYS A 134 9.38 -3.35 0.01
N GLU A 135 8.55 -4.36 -0.25
CA GLU A 135 8.96 -5.57 -0.95
C GLU A 135 9.50 -5.27 -2.35
N VAL A 136 8.85 -4.39 -3.13
CA VAL A 136 9.35 -3.93 -4.44
C VAL A 136 10.76 -3.35 -4.33
N CYS A 137 11.01 -2.49 -3.33
CA CYS A 137 12.33 -1.87 -3.14
C CYS A 137 13.40 -2.89 -2.73
N VAL A 138 13.06 -3.80 -1.81
CA VAL A 138 13.96 -4.88 -1.38
C VAL A 138 14.33 -5.76 -2.57
N GLN A 139 13.34 -6.24 -3.33
CA GLN A 139 13.58 -7.04 -4.53
C GLN A 139 14.39 -6.28 -5.59
N ALA A 140 14.11 -4.99 -5.82
CA ALA A 140 14.87 -4.13 -6.73
C ALA A 140 16.34 -3.98 -6.31
N SER A 141 16.64 -4.06 -5.01
CA SER A 141 18.02 -4.00 -4.51
C SER A 141 18.79 -5.31 -4.67
N HIS A 142 18.09 -6.43 -4.90
CA HIS A 142 18.66 -7.78 -5.01
C HIS A 142 18.70 -8.33 -6.43
N VAL A 143 18.34 -7.51 -7.42
CA VAL A 143 18.33 -7.92 -8.81
C VAL A 143 19.74 -8.37 -9.22
N GLN A 144 19.80 -9.48 -9.94
CA GLN A 144 21.01 -10.00 -10.56
C GLN A 144 20.66 -10.36 -12.00
N SER A 145 20.64 -9.35 -12.87
CA SER A 145 20.26 -9.47 -14.28
C SER A 145 21.25 -8.73 -15.19
N ARG A 146 20.88 -8.51 -16.46
CA ARG A 146 21.72 -7.78 -17.43
C ARG A 146 22.05 -6.38 -16.91
N GLU A 147 23.21 -5.85 -17.28
CA GLU A 147 23.71 -4.56 -16.79
C GLU A 147 22.74 -3.38 -17.03
N GLU A 148 22.08 -3.37 -18.19
CA GLU A 148 21.05 -2.37 -18.52
C GLU A 148 19.86 -2.42 -17.56
N ASP A 149 19.42 -3.63 -17.18
CA ASP A 149 18.33 -3.82 -16.21
C ASP A 149 18.77 -3.37 -14.82
N MET A 150 19.97 -3.77 -14.41
CA MET A 150 20.57 -3.37 -13.14
C MET A 150 20.67 -1.85 -13.00
N THR A 151 20.99 -1.16 -14.09
CA THR A 151 21.10 0.30 -14.12
C THR A 151 19.75 0.96 -13.86
N LYS A 152 18.66 0.49 -14.48
CA LYS A 152 17.31 1.03 -14.25
C LYS A 152 16.87 0.87 -12.78
N TYR A 153 17.12 -0.30 -12.17
CA TYR A 153 16.79 -0.53 -10.76
C TYR A 153 17.61 0.34 -9.82
N LYS A 154 18.92 0.49 -10.06
CA LYS A 154 19.78 1.38 -9.26
C LYS A 154 19.34 2.84 -9.37
N LYS A 155 19.02 3.32 -10.57
CA LYS A 155 18.50 4.69 -10.78
C LYS A 155 17.20 4.92 -10.01
N PHE A 156 16.25 3.98 -10.12
CA PHE A 156 15.00 4.04 -9.38
C PHE A 156 15.24 4.19 -7.87
N LEU A 157 16.04 3.31 -7.26
CA LEU A 157 16.34 3.36 -5.83
C LEU A 157 17.05 4.65 -5.41
N ALA A 158 17.99 5.13 -6.23
CA ALA A 158 18.74 6.36 -5.96
C ALA A 158 17.89 7.63 -6.07
N ASN A 159 16.86 7.63 -6.92
CA ASN A 159 15.96 8.77 -7.10
C ASN A 159 14.83 8.83 -6.07
N ILE A 160 14.54 7.75 -5.34
CA ILE A 160 13.60 7.79 -4.21
C ILE A 160 14.11 8.76 -3.14
N ARG A 161 13.25 9.69 -2.70
CA ARG A 161 13.52 10.62 -1.60
C ARG A 161 12.70 10.34 -0.35
N GLY A 162 11.56 9.68 -0.47
CA GLY A 162 10.85 9.28 0.72
C GLY A 162 9.54 8.55 0.50
N PHE A 163 8.99 8.10 1.63
CA PHE A 163 7.72 7.40 1.74
C PHE A 163 6.79 8.11 2.74
N PHE A 164 5.52 8.23 2.37
CA PHE A 164 4.45 8.63 3.26
C PHE A 164 3.46 7.47 3.44
N PHE A 165 3.31 7.00 4.69
CA PHE A 165 2.47 5.84 5.00
C PHE A 165 1.16 6.21 5.68
N TYR A 166 0.03 5.84 5.07
CA TYR A 166 -1.30 5.86 5.67
C TYR A 166 -1.61 4.48 6.29
N SER A 167 -1.56 4.38 7.62
CA SER A 167 -1.89 3.16 8.38
C SER A 167 -1.26 1.88 7.82
N THR A 168 -0.01 1.92 7.36
CA THR A 168 0.71 0.70 6.93
C THR A 168 1.10 -0.12 8.17
N PRO A 169 0.76 -1.42 8.24
CA PRO A 169 1.11 -2.26 9.39
C PRO A 169 2.58 -2.69 9.35
N GLN A 170 3.50 -1.78 9.68
CA GLN A 170 4.96 -1.96 9.57
C GLN A 170 5.48 -3.14 10.38
N SER A 171 4.82 -3.51 11.47
CA SER A 171 5.17 -4.69 12.28
C SER A 171 4.10 -5.78 12.26
N GLY A 172 3.25 -5.78 11.22
CA GLY A 172 2.13 -6.71 11.11
C GLY A 172 0.92 -6.30 11.97
N LEU A 173 -0.20 -6.96 11.74
CA LEU A 173 -1.44 -6.72 12.46
C LEU A 173 -1.42 -7.48 13.78
N LYS A 174 -1.91 -6.83 14.84
CA LYS A 174 -2.13 -7.47 16.13
C LYS A 174 -3.63 -7.54 16.36
N LEU A 175 -4.14 -8.75 16.58
CA LEU A 175 -5.54 -8.94 16.94
C LEU A 175 -5.70 -8.78 18.44
N PHE A 176 -6.35 -7.71 18.88
CA PHE A 176 -6.66 -7.49 20.29
C PHE A 176 -8.16 -7.28 20.49
N GLY A 177 -8.79 -8.33 21.01
CA GLY A 177 -10.21 -8.35 21.38
C GLY A 177 -10.58 -9.72 21.94
N SER A 178 -11.55 -9.81 22.85
CA SER A 178 -11.96 -11.08 23.47
C SER A 178 -12.42 -12.14 22.45
N GLY A 179 -12.95 -11.71 21.29
CA GLY A 179 -13.29 -12.59 20.16
C GLY A 179 -12.14 -12.90 19.19
N ALA A 180 -11.07 -12.10 19.20
CA ALA A 180 -9.90 -12.29 18.35
C ALA A 180 -8.82 -13.12 19.07
N SER A 181 -8.70 -12.98 20.40
CA SER A 181 -7.88 -13.85 21.25
C SER A 181 -8.41 -15.30 21.27
N SER A 182 -9.73 -15.51 21.26
CA SER A 182 -10.31 -16.86 21.13
C SER A 182 -10.08 -17.46 19.74
N PHE A 183 -10.16 -16.64 18.68
CA PHE A 183 -9.79 -17.05 17.33
C PHE A 183 -8.32 -17.46 17.22
N LEU A 184 -7.38 -16.63 17.70
CA LEU A 184 -5.95 -16.95 17.72
C LEU A 184 -5.63 -18.17 18.60
N ALA A 185 -6.31 -18.32 19.74
CA ALA A 185 -6.17 -19.49 20.59
C ALA A 185 -6.70 -20.78 19.94
N SER A 186 -7.68 -20.67 19.04
CA SER A 186 -8.19 -21.81 18.27
C SER A 186 -7.36 -22.17 17.03
N GLN A 187 -6.26 -21.45 16.79
CA GLN A 187 -5.39 -21.59 15.61
C GLN A 187 -3.92 -21.62 16.05
N PRO A 188 -3.47 -22.67 16.77
CA PRO A 188 -2.12 -22.74 17.35
C PRO A 188 -0.98 -22.63 16.31
N GLU A 189 -1.25 -22.99 15.05
CA GLU A 189 -0.34 -22.76 13.91
C GLU A 189 -0.02 -21.29 13.60
N LEU A 190 -0.82 -20.33 14.09
CA LEU A 190 -0.61 -18.89 13.88
C LEU A 190 0.28 -18.24 14.95
N GLN A 191 0.58 -18.94 16.04
CA GLN A 191 1.41 -18.40 17.12
C GLN A 191 2.91 -18.61 16.89
N ASP A 192 3.31 -19.51 15.98
CA ASP A 192 4.70 -19.99 15.91
C ASP A 192 5.20 -20.32 14.47
N TYR A 193 4.70 -19.60 13.45
CA TYR A 193 5.13 -19.84 12.07
C TYR A 193 6.49 -19.18 11.77
N ARG A 194 7.59 -19.88 12.11
CA ARG A 194 8.95 -19.53 11.68
C ARG A 194 9.24 -20.26 10.35
N VAL A 195 9.23 -19.54 9.23
CA VAL A 195 9.63 -20.13 7.93
C VAL A 195 11.14 -20.08 7.80
N GLU A 196 11.77 -21.26 7.84
CA GLU A 196 13.10 -21.49 7.27
C GLU A 196 13.01 -21.53 5.73
N PRO A 197 13.96 -20.95 4.99
CA PRO A 197 13.88 -20.87 3.54
C PRO A 197 14.17 -22.23 2.91
N GLY A 198 13.17 -22.80 2.25
CA GLY A 198 13.31 -23.94 1.37
C GLY A 198 12.54 -25.17 1.83
N ASN A 199 11.31 -25.32 1.33
CA ASN A 199 10.82 -26.59 0.80
C ASN A 199 9.51 -26.36 0.05
N SER A 200 9.46 -26.86 -1.18
CA SER A 200 8.24 -26.92 -1.99
C SER A 200 7.23 -27.83 -1.30
N LEU A 201 6.02 -27.32 -1.05
CA LEU A 201 4.94 -28.13 -0.49
C LEU A 201 4.12 -28.76 -1.62
N SER A 202 4.16 -30.08 -1.67
CA SER A 202 3.25 -30.92 -2.44
C SER A 202 1.87 -30.92 -1.79
N ALA A 203 0.85 -30.67 -2.60
CA ALA A 203 -0.54 -30.64 -2.18
C ALA A 203 -1.10 -32.05 -2.05
N THR A 204 -1.46 -32.49 -0.84
CA THR A 204 -2.54 -33.48 -0.65
C THR A 204 -3.28 -33.22 0.66
N GLY A 205 -4.58 -32.94 0.55
CA GLY A 205 -5.45 -32.73 1.71
C GLY A 205 -6.86 -32.29 1.30
N LYS A 206 -7.63 -33.21 0.71
CA LYS A 206 -9.08 -33.01 0.53
C LYS A 206 -9.77 -33.07 1.89
N ARG A 207 -10.52 -32.02 2.26
CA ARG A 207 -11.66 -32.14 3.18
C ARG A 207 -12.87 -31.42 2.60
N THR A 208 -13.92 -32.22 2.41
CA THR A 208 -15.27 -31.81 2.07
C THR A 208 -15.93 -31.19 3.29
N LEU A 209 -16.51 -30.00 3.18
CA LEU A 209 -17.44 -29.45 4.16
C LEU A 209 -18.78 -29.16 3.46
N THR A 210 -19.75 -30.00 3.75
CA THR A 210 -21.18 -29.80 3.43
C THR A 210 -21.74 -28.72 4.35
N GLY A 211 -22.52 -27.82 3.77
CA GLY A 211 -22.84 -26.53 4.36
C GLY A 211 -23.98 -26.49 5.36
N GLU A 212 -24.17 -25.27 5.88
CA GLU A 212 -25.47 -24.72 6.27
C GLU A 212 -25.44 -23.21 5.99
N SER A 213 -26.48 -22.75 5.27
CA SER A 213 -26.67 -21.37 4.84
C SER A 213 -27.06 -20.49 6.03
N SER A 214 -26.29 -19.44 6.29
CA SER A 214 -26.76 -18.28 7.05
C SER A 214 -26.43 -17.01 6.28
N THR A 215 -27.48 -16.27 5.97
CA THR A 215 -27.51 -15.08 5.13
C THR A 215 -27.01 -13.87 5.92
N HIS A 216 -25.72 -13.56 5.83
CA HIS A 216 -25.19 -12.21 6.05
C HIS A 216 -24.00 -11.95 5.10
N PRO A 217 -24.12 -11.09 4.08
CA PRO A 217 -23.21 -11.07 2.93
C PRO A 217 -21.85 -10.37 3.16
N LEU A 218 -21.44 -10.09 4.40
CA LEU A 218 -20.24 -9.28 4.68
C LEU A 218 -19.28 -9.87 5.72
N LEU A 219 -19.53 -11.08 6.25
CA LEU A 219 -19.02 -11.41 7.59
C LEU A 219 -17.78 -12.31 7.69
N PHE A 220 -17.21 -12.81 6.58
CA PHE A 220 -16.21 -13.89 6.62
C PHE A 220 -14.84 -13.73 5.90
N PRO A 221 -14.55 -12.72 5.04
CA PRO A 221 -13.38 -12.83 4.17
C PRO A 221 -12.07 -12.22 4.71
N LEU A 222 -12.11 -11.28 5.66
CA LEU A 222 -10.91 -10.49 5.95
C LEU A 222 -9.91 -11.21 6.85
N GLY A 223 -10.36 -11.97 7.85
CA GLY A 223 -9.46 -12.78 8.69
C GLY A 223 -8.64 -13.77 7.86
N ASP A 224 -9.29 -14.50 6.95
CA ASP A 224 -8.64 -15.46 6.05
C ASP A 224 -7.71 -14.78 5.03
N LEU A 225 -8.08 -13.60 4.52
CA LEU A 225 -7.21 -12.81 3.67
C LEU A 225 -5.95 -12.37 4.42
N MET A 226 -6.09 -11.86 5.65
CA MET A 226 -4.96 -11.42 6.46
C MET A 226 -4.01 -12.59 6.76
N LYS A 227 -4.53 -13.79 7.01
CA LYS A 227 -3.72 -15.03 7.13
C LYS A 227 -2.96 -15.35 5.85
N ARG A 228 -3.66 -15.37 4.71
CA ARG A 228 -3.05 -15.67 3.40
C ARG A 228 -1.97 -14.68 2.99
N LEU A 229 -2.15 -13.41 3.37
CA LEU A 229 -1.17 -12.36 3.14
C LEU A 229 -0.09 -12.30 4.23
N HIS A 230 -0.10 -13.23 5.19
CA HIS A 230 0.83 -13.31 6.30
C HIS A 230 0.92 -12.00 7.11
N LEU A 231 -0.19 -11.26 7.24
CA LEU A 231 -0.19 -9.95 7.91
C LEU A 231 -0.11 -10.05 9.43
N TYR A 232 -0.45 -11.21 10.02
CA TYR A 232 -0.25 -11.49 11.45
C TYR A 232 1.14 -12.05 11.76
N ASP A 233 1.91 -12.38 10.74
CA ASP A 233 3.22 -13.03 10.85
C ASP A 233 4.33 -11.97 10.99
N THR A 234 5.44 -12.39 11.58
CA THR A 234 6.74 -11.69 11.59
C THR A 234 7.27 -11.34 10.21
N SER A 235 6.74 -11.93 9.13
CA SER A 235 7.09 -11.59 7.75
C SER A 235 6.98 -10.08 7.46
N CYS A 236 5.93 -9.40 7.95
CA CYS A 236 5.79 -7.95 7.79
C CYS A 236 6.92 -7.19 8.50
N ALA A 237 7.27 -7.62 9.71
CA ALA A 237 8.37 -7.04 10.48
C ALA A 237 9.73 -7.29 9.80
N ARG A 238 9.92 -8.45 9.17
CA ARG A 238 11.12 -8.80 8.40
C ARG A 238 11.25 -7.95 7.14
N THR A 239 10.20 -7.85 6.31
CA THR A 239 10.20 -6.96 5.13
C THR A 239 10.45 -5.52 5.56
N ASN A 240 9.89 -5.08 6.68
CA ASN A 240 10.18 -3.77 7.24
C ASN A 240 11.65 -3.62 7.67
N GLU A 241 12.24 -4.61 8.33
CA GLU A 241 13.65 -4.60 8.71
C GLU A 241 14.58 -4.55 7.49
N GLU A 242 14.34 -5.39 6.48
CA GLU A 242 15.11 -5.38 5.22
C GLU A 242 14.99 -4.03 4.51
N PHE A 243 13.80 -3.43 4.49
CA PHE A 243 13.58 -2.08 3.97
C PHE A 243 14.32 -1.01 4.78
N GLU A 244 14.28 -1.04 6.11
CA GLU A 244 15.00 -0.07 6.95
C GLU A 244 16.52 -0.20 6.78
N ASN A 245 17.03 -1.43 6.66
CA ASN A 245 18.45 -1.69 6.36
C ASN A 245 18.85 -1.16 4.99
N LEU A 246 17.99 -1.33 3.97
CA LEU A 246 18.19 -0.75 2.65
C LEU A 246 18.24 0.78 2.73
N ARG A 247 17.23 1.39 3.35
CA ARG A 247 17.11 2.84 3.52
C ARG A 247 18.27 3.47 4.31
N ALA A 248 18.86 2.74 5.24
CA ALA A 248 19.97 3.22 6.08
C ALA A 248 21.34 3.24 5.37
N ARG A 249 21.46 2.69 4.15
CA ARG A 249 22.70 2.76 3.37
C ARG A 249 23.00 4.20 2.99
N GLU A 250 24.27 4.62 3.05
CA GLU A 250 24.68 6.00 2.78
C GLU A 250 24.30 6.51 1.37
N GLU A 251 24.16 5.58 0.42
CA GLU A 251 23.71 5.85 -0.95
C GLU A 251 22.24 6.29 -1.03
N TYR A 252 21.43 5.93 -0.04
CA TYR A 252 20.01 6.25 0.03
C TYR A 252 19.72 7.19 1.19
N LYS A 253 18.94 8.23 0.93
CA LYS A 253 18.54 9.22 1.94
C LYS A 253 17.02 9.27 2.04
N TRP A 254 16.37 8.12 2.04
CA TRP A 254 14.91 8.10 2.02
C TRP A 254 14.37 8.54 3.38
N GLU A 255 13.52 9.55 3.37
CA GLU A 255 12.76 9.98 4.53
C GLU A 255 11.44 9.21 4.61
N THR A 256 11.01 8.89 5.82
CA THR A 256 9.78 8.13 6.07
C THR A 256 8.90 8.91 7.04
N ARG A 257 7.68 9.23 6.60
CA ARG A 257 6.63 9.81 7.44
C ARG A 257 5.39 8.94 7.39
N GLY A 258 4.54 9.07 8.39
CA GLY A 258 3.31 8.30 8.42
C GLY A 258 2.23 8.87 9.29
N VAL A 259 1.03 8.37 9.06
CA VAL A 259 -0.14 8.64 9.87
C VAL A 259 -0.86 7.34 10.19
N CYS A 260 -1.59 7.30 11.31
CA CYS A 260 -2.46 6.17 11.62
C CYS A 260 -3.85 6.61 12.06
N GLU A 261 -4.79 5.66 11.97
CA GLU A 261 -6.17 5.83 12.39
C GLU A 261 -6.30 6.01 13.90
N SER A 262 -7.37 6.67 14.33
CA SER A 262 -7.74 6.78 15.74
C SER A 262 -9.02 6.06 16.09
N ASN A 263 -9.91 5.88 15.12
CA ASN A 263 -11.21 5.26 15.31
C ASN A 263 -11.12 3.79 14.98
N THR A 264 -11.94 3.00 15.65
CA THR A 264 -12.15 1.61 15.27
C THR A 264 -12.78 1.55 13.88
N THR A 265 -12.27 0.68 13.04
CA THR A 265 -12.87 0.38 11.75
C THR A 265 -13.88 -0.74 11.95
N LYS A 266 -15.11 -0.57 11.43
CA LYS A 266 -16.12 -1.64 11.47
C LYS A 266 -15.71 -2.72 10.49
N VAL A 267 -15.19 -3.82 11.01
CA VAL A 267 -14.64 -4.92 10.24
C VAL A 267 -15.05 -6.22 10.90
N MET A 268 -15.61 -7.13 10.11
CA MET A 268 -15.93 -8.47 10.57
C MET A 268 -14.70 -9.36 10.36
N ILE A 269 -13.99 -9.65 11.44
CA ILE A 269 -12.76 -10.47 11.43
C ILE A 269 -13.10 -11.95 11.68
N SER A 270 -14.14 -12.21 12.46
CA SER A 270 -14.71 -13.53 12.76
C SER A 270 -16.22 -13.42 13.02
N LYS A 271 -16.91 -14.56 13.24
CA LYS A 271 -18.36 -14.58 13.57
C LYS A 271 -18.73 -13.65 14.75
N ASP A 272 -17.80 -13.37 15.65
CA ASP A 272 -18.03 -12.64 16.90
C ASP A 272 -17.28 -11.30 17.01
N ALA A 273 -16.40 -10.96 16.06
CA ALA A 273 -15.57 -9.75 16.11
C ALA A 273 -16.00 -8.74 15.03
N ALA A 274 -16.57 -7.60 15.44
CA ALA A 274 -17.22 -6.64 14.53
C ALA A 274 -16.60 -5.23 14.48
N VAL A 275 -15.72 -4.87 15.41
CA VAL A 275 -15.21 -3.49 15.55
C VAL A 275 -13.84 -3.49 16.24
N GLU A 276 -12.75 -3.27 15.50
CA GLU A 276 -11.39 -3.11 16.06
C GLU A 276 -10.64 -1.97 15.35
N ILE A 277 -9.63 -1.40 16.00
CA ILE A 277 -8.61 -0.62 15.27
C ILE A 277 -7.90 -1.61 14.35
N PHE A 278 -7.87 -1.34 13.06
CA PHE A 278 -7.36 -2.28 12.08
C PHE A 278 -5.83 -2.36 12.16
N VAL A 279 -5.16 -1.20 12.18
CA VAL A 279 -3.71 -1.08 12.39
C VAL A 279 -3.45 -0.23 13.62
N GLU A 280 -2.98 -0.88 14.68
CA GLU A 280 -2.58 -0.16 15.88
C GLU A 280 -1.39 0.77 15.61
N GLU A 281 -1.36 1.88 16.36
CA GLU A 281 -0.27 2.84 16.33
C GLU A 281 1.11 2.18 16.50
N GLY A 282 1.22 1.21 17.42
CA GLY A 282 2.46 0.49 17.67
C GLY A 282 2.95 -0.32 16.45
N SER A 283 2.04 -0.75 15.58
CA SER A 283 2.38 -1.40 14.31
C SER A 283 2.63 -0.39 13.19
N ALA A 284 1.93 0.74 13.16
CA ALA A 284 2.09 1.73 12.10
C ALA A 284 3.32 2.64 12.26
N ARG A 285 3.76 2.90 13.50
CA ARG A 285 4.82 3.86 13.84
C ARG A 285 6.26 3.46 13.47
N PRO A 286 6.69 2.18 13.53
CA PRO A 286 8.06 1.78 13.22
C PRO A 286 8.55 2.33 11.87
N GLY A 287 9.82 2.75 11.81
CA GLY A 287 10.39 3.43 10.64
C GLY A 287 10.01 4.91 10.47
N CYS A 288 8.94 5.42 11.10
CA CYS A 288 8.46 6.80 10.92
C CYS A 288 8.67 7.71 12.15
N ARG A 289 9.58 7.35 13.07
CA ARG A 289 9.63 7.90 14.45
C ARG A 289 9.62 9.43 14.55
N HIS A 290 10.28 10.12 13.61
CA HIS A 290 10.42 11.58 13.63
C HIS A 290 9.35 12.33 12.82
N GLY A 291 8.46 11.61 12.12
CA GLY A 291 7.39 12.19 11.33
C GLY A 291 6.15 11.30 11.33
N PHE A 292 5.61 11.01 12.52
CA PHE A 292 4.45 10.15 12.68
C PHE A 292 3.34 10.78 13.52
N TRP A 293 2.09 10.69 13.04
CA TRP A 293 0.93 11.29 13.71
C TRP A 293 -0.30 10.38 13.71
N LYS A 294 -0.97 10.26 14.86
CA LYS A 294 -2.29 9.65 14.95
C LYS A 294 -3.36 10.68 14.60
N LEU A 295 -4.15 10.41 13.56
CA LEU A 295 -5.14 11.36 13.07
C LEU A 295 -6.46 11.22 13.83
N PRO A 296 -7.01 12.30 14.40
CA PRO A 296 -8.28 12.24 15.13
C PRO A 296 -9.44 11.94 14.18
N ASN A 297 -10.42 11.18 14.66
CA ASN A 297 -11.68 10.89 13.97
C ASN A 297 -11.54 10.20 12.60
N THR A 298 -10.46 9.44 12.39
CA THR A 298 -10.20 8.72 11.13
C THR A 298 -10.28 7.22 11.31
N ASP A 299 -10.88 6.53 10.34
CA ASP A 299 -10.87 5.07 10.21
C ASP A 299 -9.85 4.60 9.15
N HIS A 300 -9.49 3.33 9.20
CA HIS A 300 -8.46 2.72 8.36
C HIS A 300 -8.71 2.89 6.86
N PHE A 301 -9.94 2.72 6.40
CA PHE A 301 -10.25 2.68 4.97
C PHE A 301 -10.35 4.08 4.36
N THR A 302 -10.70 5.09 5.16
CA THR A 302 -10.87 6.47 4.69
C THR A 302 -9.74 7.41 5.07
N ILE A 303 -8.73 6.97 5.84
CA ILE A 303 -7.61 7.83 6.26
C ILE A 303 -6.86 8.53 5.11
N CYS A 304 -6.79 7.88 3.94
CA CYS A 304 -6.18 8.41 2.71
C CYS A 304 -7.16 9.20 1.82
N ARG A 305 -8.40 9.39 2.28
CA ARG A 305 -9.47 10.12 1.60
C ARG A 305 -9.74 11.42 2.37
N PRO A 306 -9.07 12.52 2.02
CA PRO A 306 -9.23 13.77 2.75
C PRO A 306 -10.66 14.31 2.65
N GLU A 307 -11.11 14.93 3.73
CA GLU A 307 -12.43 15.58 3.81
C GLU A 307 -12.43 16.95 3.13
N SER A 308 -11.28 17.62 3.15
CA SER A 308 -11.02 18.94 2.57
C SER A 308 -9.52 19.14 2.38
N GLU A 309 -9.15 20.16 1.61
CA GLU A 309 -7.76 20.61 1.45
C GLU A 309 -7.14 21.08 2.76
N THR A 310 -7.92 21.41 3.80
CA THR A 310 -7.40 21.81 5.12
C THR A 310 -7.34 20.65 6.11
N SER A 311 -7.73 19.44 5.71
CA SER A 311 -7.72 18.28 6.60
C SER A 311 -6.30 17.88 7.02
N ASP A 312 -6.14 17.42 8.27
CA ASP A 312 -4.85 16.99 8.82
C ASP A 312 -4.15 15.93 7.95
N SER A 313 -4.91 14.96 7.42
CA SER A 313 -4.43 13.92 6.52
C SER A 313 -3.71 14.52 5.31
N PHE A 314 -4.40 15.42 4.60
CA PHE A 314 -3.88 16.07 3.40
C PHE A 314 -2.75 17.04 3.70
N GLN A 315 -2.88 17.87 4.73
CA GLN A 315 -1.86 18.86 5.10
C GLN A 315 -0.53 18.22 5.53
N ARG A 316 -0.58 17.05 6.18
CA ARG A 316 0.63 16.27 6.52
C ARG A 316 1.33 15.71 5.29
N LEU A 317 0.56 15.22 4.31
CA LEU A 317 1.13 14.79 3.03
C LEU A 317 1.74 15.98 2.27
N LEU A 318 1.06 17.12 2.20
CA LEU A 318 1.61 18.30 1.54
C LEU A 318 2.89 18.80 2.19
N THR A 319 2.95 18.81 3.51
CA THR A 319 4.16 19.17 4.25
C THR A 319 5.29 18.20 3.94
N PHE A 320 5.01 16.90 3.90
CA PHE A 320 5.98 15.88 3.49
C PHE A 320 6.51 16.11 2.07
N ILE A 321 5.63 16.37 1.11
CA ILE A 321 6.03 16.64 -0.28
C ILE A 321 6.92 17.89 -0.32
N LYS A 322 6.46 19.00 0.28
CA LYS A 322 7.18 20.27 0.32
C LYS A 322 8.57 20.17 0.94
N ASP A 323 8.73 19.39 2.00
CA ASP A 323 10.01 19.28 2.71
C ASP A 323 11.08 18.51 1.91
N LEU A 324 10.67 17.74 0.89
CA LEU A 324 11.54 16.84 0.13
C LEU A 324 11.77 17.23 -1.33
N VAL A 325 11.17 18.34 -1.79
CA VAL A 325 11.26 18.81 -3.19
C VAL A 325 11.80 20.23 -3.28
#